data_AF-Q7M1F3-F1
#
_entry.id   AF-Q7M1F3-F1
#
_cell.length_a   1.000
_cell.length_b   1.000
_cell.length_c   1.000
_cell.angle_alpha   90.00
_cell.angle_beta   90.00
_cell.angle_gamma   90.00
#
_symmetry.space_group_name_H-M   'P 1'
#
loop_
_entity.id
_entity.type
_entity.pdbx_description
1 polymer ?
#
loop_
_entity_poly.entity_id
_entity_poly.type
_entity_poly.pdbx_seq_one_letter_code
_entity_poly.pdbx_strand_id
1 'polypeptide(L)' 'LCNERPSQTWSGNCGNTAHCDKQCQDWEKASHGACHKRENHWKCFCYFNC' A
#
# COMPACT_ATOMS: atom_id res chain seq x y z
N LEU A 1 -7.65 3.14 -10.71
CA LEU A 1 -6.95 2.12 -9.91
C LEU A 1 -7.91 0.96 -9.71
N CYS A 2 -7.75 -0.12 -10.46
CA CYS A 2 -8.79 -1.14 -10.57
C CYS A 2 -8.78 -2.17 -9.44
N ASN A 3 -7.63 -2.34 -8.77
CA ASN A 3 -7.51 -3.33 -7.70
C ASN A 3 -6.69 -2.71 -6.57
N GLU A 4 -7.33 -2.44 -5.44
CA GLU A 4 -6.62 -2.17 -4.19
C GLU A 4 -6.43 -3.49 -3.44
N ARG A 5 -5.25 -3.72 -2.91
CA ARG A 5 -4.98 -4.85 -2.02
C ARG A 5 -4.05 -4.40 -0.89
N PRO A 6 -4.17 -4.98 0.31
CA PRO A 6 -3.15 -4.74 1.34
C PRO A 6 -1.79 -5.20 0.81
N SER A 7 -0.77 -4.38 1.05
CA SER A 7 0.61 -4.72 0.71
C SER A 7 0.99 -6.02 1.41
N GLN A 8 1.49 -6.98 0.64
CA GLN A 8 1.97 -8.26 1.19
C GLN A 8 3.41 -8.14 1.70
N THR A 9 4.11 -7.09 1.29
CA THR A 9 5.50 -6.82 1.67
C THR A 9 5.60 -5.85 2.85
N TRP A 10 4.54 -5.07 3.13
CA TRP A 10 4.52 -4.13 4.24
C TRP A 10 4.16 -4.80 5.56
N SER A 11 5.03 -4.66 6.55
CA SER A 11 4.80 -5.15 7.91
C SER A 11 4.73 -3.98 8.90
N GLY A 12 3.76 -4.04 9.81
CA GLY A 12 3.58 -3.01 10.85
C GLY A 12 2.67 -1.86 10.44
N ASN A 13 2.61 -0.84 11.30
CA ASN A 13 1.71 0.29 11.12
C ASN A 13 2.24 1.24 10.03
N CYS A 14 1.40 1.54 9.04
CA CYS A 14 1.72 2.44 7.94
C CYS A 14 1.64 3.91 8.40
N GLY A 15 2.79 4.49 8.77
CA GLY A 15 2.89 5.89 9.20
C GLY A 15 3.32 6.87 8.09
N ASN A 16 3.80 6.36 6.95
CA ASN A 16 4.32 7.17 5.86
C ASN A 16 3.80 6.65 4.52
N THR A 17 2.82 7.35 3.95
CA THR A 17 2.23 7.02 2.65
C THR A 17 3.26 7.03 1.53
N ALA A 18 4.25 7.93 1.54
CA ALA A 18 5.27 7.96 0.48
C ALA A 18 6.18 6.72 0.50
N HIS A 19 6.48 6.18 1.69
CA HIS A 19 7.21 4.92 1.80
C HIS A 19 6.36 3.73 1.33
N CYS A 20 5.08 3.69 1.72
CA CYS A 20 4.13 2.70 1.23
C CYS A 20 4.00 2.74 -0.29
N ASP A 21 3.84 3.93 -0.86
CA ASP A 21 3.75 4.17 -2.30
C ASP A 21 4.95 3.60 -3.04
N LYS A 22 6.15 4.02 -2.63
CA LYS A 22 7.39 3.57 -3.24
C LYS A 22 7.58 2.06 -3.10
N GLN A 23 7.28 1.47 -1.94
CA GLN A 23 7.39 0.03 -1.76
C GLN A 23 6.40 -0.74 -2.64
N CYS A 24 5.15 -0.28 -2.72
CA CYS A 24 4.14 -0.88 -3.61
C CYS A 24 4.60 -0.86 -5.08
N GLN A 25 5.19 0.24 -5.54
CA GLN A 25 5.73 0.36 -6.90
C GLN A 25 6.95 -0.56 -7.11
N ASP A 26 7.93 -0.48 -6.21
CA ASP A 26 9.22 -1.15 -6.37
C ASP A 26 9.10 -2.68 -6.18
N TRP A 27 8.39 -3.13 -5.14
CA TRP A 27 8.36 -4.53 -4.69
C TRP A 27 7.16 -5.32 -5.23
N GLU A 28 6.00 -4.67 -5.33
CA GLU A 28 4.77 -5.35 -5.73
C GLU A 28 4.35 -5.06 -7.16
N LYS A 29 5.06 -4.17 -7.88
CA LYS A 29 4.71 -3.72 -9.23
C LYS A 29 3.32 -3.10 -9.29
N ALA A 30 2.92 -2.46 -8.21
CA ALA A 30 1.71 -1.66 -8.16
C ALA A 30 1.96 -0.32 -8.86
N SER A 31 0.87 0.35 -9.23
CA SER A 31 0.92 1.68 -9.83
C SER A 31 1.04 2.77 -8.77
N HIS A 32 0.48 2.54 -7.59
CA HIS A 32 0.51 3.48 -6.47
C HIS A 32 0.35 2.70 -5.16
N GLY A 33 0.72 3.30 -4.04
CA GLY A 33 0.43 2.79 -2.70
C GLY A 33 0.06 3.90 -1.73
N ALA A 34 -0.81 3.60 -0.77
CA ALA A 34 -1.19 4.55 0.26
C ALA A 34 -1.47 3.89 1.61
N CYS A 35 -1.21 4.63 2.69
CA CYS A 35 -1.60 4.20 4.02
C CYS A 35 -3.10 4.44 4.23
N HIS A 36 -3.85 3.38 4.51
CA HIS A 36 -5.24 3.48 4.93
C HIS A 36 -5.46 2.86 6.30
N LYS A 37 -6.27 3.53 7.11
CA LYS A 37 -6.75 3.00 8.39
C LYS A 37 -7.91 2.03 8.13
N ARG A 38 -7.78 0.78 8.56
CA ARG A 38 -8.83 -0.24 8.59
C ARG A 38 -8.87 -0.84 9.98
N GLU A 39 -10.06 -0.87 10.60
CA GLU A 39 -10.27 -1.50 11.92
C GLU A 39 -9.22 -1.06 12.95
N ASN A 40 -8.97 0.25 12.99
CA ASN A 40 -8.01 0.91 13.87
C ASN A 40 -6.52 0.73 13.56
N HIS A 41 -6.13 -0.02 12.53
CA HIS A 41 -4.73 -0.21 12.12
C HIS A 41 -4.43 0.51 10.81
N TRP A 42 -3.31 1.25 10.74
CA TRP A 42 -2.84 1.76 9.46
C TRP A 42 -2.11 0.67 8.71
N LYS A 43 -2.61 0.31 7.54
CA LYS A 43 -1.98 -0.65 6.64
C LYS A 43 -1.62 0.04 5.34
N CYS A 44 -0.55 -0.43 4.72
CA CYS A 44 -0.21 -0.04 3.37
C CYS A 44 -1.11 -0.79 2.41
N PHE A 45 -1.77 -0.08 1.50
CA PHE A 45 -2.53 -0.66 0.40
C PHE A 45 -1.84 -0.31 -0.90
N CYS A 46 -1.67 -1.31 -1.76
CA CYS A 46 -1.14 -1.17 -3.10
C CYS A 46 -2.28 -1.17 -4.11
N TYR A 47 -2.20 -0.27 -5.09
CA TYR A 47 -3.18 -0.04 -6.12
C TYR A 47 -2.61 -0.41 -7.48
N PHE A 48 -3.28 -1.31 -8.18
CA PHE A 48 -2.88 -1.80 -9.50
C PHE A 48 -3.74 -1.14 -10.58
N ASN A 49 -3.12 -0.81 -11.71
CA ASN A 49 -3.85 -0.42 -12.91
C ASN A 49 -4.58 -1.64 -13.48
N CYS A 50 -5.80 -1.40 -13.98
CA CYS A 50 -6.26 -2.17 -15.14
C CYS A 50 -5.36 -1.75 -16.31
#